data_AF-A0A930P0S4-F1
#
_entry.id   AF-A0A930P0S4-F1
#
_cell.length_a   1.000
_cell.length_b   1.000
_cell.length_c   1.000
_cell.angle_alpha   90.00
_cell.angle_beta   90.00
_cell.angle_gamma   90.00
#
_symmetry.space_group_name_H-M   'P 1'
#
loop_
_entity.id
_entity.type
_entity.pdbx_description
1 polymer ?
#
loop_
_entity_poly.entity_id
_entity_poly.type
_entity_poly.pdbx_seq_one_letter_code
_entity_poly.pdbx_strand_id
1 'polypeptide(L)'
;MLPRIRIRYMNGLLGTVGESPDGLFALVCSATAVNDSFALERAYTIQSMDSLTALGITAANNARLYKHISDFYTEAENGTKLVIFGVDKAKTMTELCDRQTGAVKKLIVSQNGALRGIFVARDNTTKAAATDGLEADVFTALAKAQQMAEWSTADLYAPLFFVLEGRGYTGTTLKDLSNETYNRVGVLLGDTEVDSQGACVGTLAGRLASLPVQRNIGRVKNGALKTILLYVGKKKVEEDSEVISSIHDKGYITARKYVGRSGYFFADDRLACVETDDYAHLSNRRVIDKAYRIAYNTLLDMMLDELEINSDGTMQTGVITSWQQTVENAINRSMTAAGELSASDNGEGCSCYIDPKQNVVATSKVEMTLKVRPFGYARYVDVNLGFQVTTV
;
A
#
# COMPACT_ATOMS: atom_id res chain seq x y z
N MET A 1 -33.10 47.80 -24.14
CA MET A 1 -32.53 46.60 -23.51
C MET A 1 -33.64 45.57 -23.40
N LEU A 2 -33.52 44.39 -24.02
CA LEU A 2 -34.58 43.38 -23.97
C LEU A 2 -34.58 42.64 -22.63
N PRO A 3 -35.74 42.21 -22.13
CA PRO A 3 -35.81 41.27 -21.01
C PRO A 3 -35.01 40.01 -21.35
N ARG A 4 -34.12 39.59 -20.44
CA ARG A 4 -33.43 38.31 -20.54
C ARG A 4 -33.33 37.63 -19.19
N ILE A 5 -33.37 36.31 -19.20
CA ILE A 5 -32.97 35.47 -18.07
C ILE A 5 -31.46 35.27 -18.14
N ARG A 6 -30.76 35.47 -17.01
CA ARG A 6 -29.32 35.24 -16.88
C ARG A 6 -29.07 34.24 -15.76
N ILE A 7 -28.81 33.00 -16.12
CA ILE A 7 -28.38 31.95 -15.19
C ILE A 7 -26.86 32.02 -15.08
N ARG A 8 -26.32 31.93 -13.86
CA ARG A 8 -24.88 31.83 -13.59
C ARG A 8 -24.57 30.47 -13.00
N TYR A 9 -23.52 29.83 -13.48
CA TYR A 9 -22.93 28.67 -12.79
C TYR A 9 -22.14 29.16 -11.57
N MET A 10 -22.39 28.55 -10.42
CA MET A 10 -21.54 28.68 -9.23
C MET A 10 -20.53 27.53 -9.23
N ASN A 11 -19.28 27.81 -8.88
CA ASN A 11 -18.21 26.81 -8.79
C ASN A 11 -17.80 26.66 -7.31
N GLY A 12 -17.42 25.45 -6.88
CA GLY A 12 -16.97 25.19 -5.49
C GLY A 12 -18.06 24.85 -4.46
N LEU A 13 -19.27 24.46 -4.89
CA LEU A 13 -20.37 24.03 -4.00
C LEU A 13 -20.48 22.50 -3.83
N LEU A 14 -19.69 21.74 -4.57
CA LEU A 14 -19.46 20.32 -4.29
C LEU A 14 -18.49 20.32 -3.12
N GLY A 15 -18.97 20.12 -1.89
CA GLY A 15 -18.11 19.94 -0.72
C GLY A 15 -17.05 18.89 -1.04
N THR A 16 -15.86 19.36 -1.45
CA THR A 16 -14.76 18.52 -1.85
C THR A 16 -14.45 17.66 -0.64
N VAL A 17 -14.81 16.38 -0.75
CA VAL A 17 -14.34 15.35 0.16
C VAL A 17 -12.83 15.59 0.28
N GLY A 18 -12.34 15.85 1.49
CA GLY A 18 -10.92 16.10 1.71
C GLY A 18 -10.11 15.03 0.97
N GLU A 19 -9.03 15.43 0.30
CA GLU A 19 -8.21 14.49 -0.47
C GLU A 19 -7.92 13.25 0.37
N SER A 20 -8.38 12.08 -0.09
CA SER A 20 -8.13 10.85 0.64
C SER A 20 -6.64 10.53 0.60
N PRO A 21 -5.97 10.41 1.75
CA PRO A 21 -4.55 10.04 1.80
C PRO A 21 -4.33 8.54 1.50
N ASP A 22 -5.36 7.75 1.17
CA ASP A 22 -5.27 6.30 0.97
C ASP A 22 -4.26 5.86 -0.10
N GLY A 23 -3.98 6.75 -1.05
CA GLY A 23 -2.98 6.58 -2.12
C GLY A 23 -1.68 7.37 -1.91
N LEU A 24 -1.50 8.04 -0.76
CA LEU A 24 -0.30 8.82 -0.49
C LEU A 24 0.87 7.91 -0.11
N PHE A 25 1.78 7.74 -1.06
CA PHE A 25 2.96 6.89 -0.90
C PHE A 25 4.25 7.71 -0.96
N ALA A 26 5.32 7.09 -0.47
CA ALA A 26 6.66 7.60 -0.66
C ALA A 26 7.48 6.69 -1.58
N LEU A 27 8.26 7.30 -2.46
CA LEU A 27 9.30 6.67 -3.24
C LEU A 27 10.66 7.07 -2.66
N VAL A 28 11.33 6.11 -2.02
CA VAL A 28 12.70 6.22 -1.55
C VAL A 28 13.60 5.65 -2.63
N CYS A 29 14.47 6.47 -3.21
CA CYS A 29 15.37 6.01 -4.26
C CYS A 29 16.75 6.64 -4.12
N SER A 30 17.79 5.84 -4.39
CA SER A 30 19.14 6.35 -4.57
C SER A 30 19.14 7.48 -5.61
N ALA A 31 19.79 8.59 -5.26
CA ALA A 31 19.80 9.80 -6.07
C ALA A 31 21.08 10.61 -5.82
N THR A 32 21.36 11.53 -6.73
CA THR A 32 22.36 12.59 -6.57
C THR A 32 21.62 13.89 -6.29
N ALA A 33 22.08 14.64 -5.29
CA ALA A 33 21.55 15.97 -5.01
C ALA A 33 21.66 16.88 -6.25
N VAL A 34 20.67 17.74 -6.44
CA VAL A 34 20.72 18.82 -7.42
C VAL A 34 20.89 20.12 -6.64
N ASN A 35 21.95 20.87 -6.96
CA ASN A 35 22.31 22.08 -6.24
C ASN A 35 21.09 23.00 -6.06
N ASP A 36 20.89 23.43 -4.82
CA ASP A 36 19.85 24.37 -4.37
C ASP A 36 18.38 23.94 -4.57
N SER A 37 18.08 22.88 -5.34
CA SER A 37 16.71 22.48 -5.68
C SER A 37 16.29 21.09 -5.15
N PHE A 38 17.23 20.15 -5.01
CA PHE A 38 16.95 18.80 -4.51
C PHE A 38 18.07 18.29 -3.58
N ALA A 39 17.79 18.29 -2.29
CA ALA A 39 18.65 17.74 -1.25
C ALA A 39 18.29 16.28 -0.95
N LEU A 40 19.31 15.46 -0.68
CA LEU A 40 19.08 14.10 -0.18
C LEU A 40 18.54 14.13 1.24
N GLU A 41 17.89 13.03 1.63
CA GLU A 41 17.22 12.81 2.91
C GLU A 41 16.20 13.89 3.29
N ARG A 42 15.61 14.53 2.29
CA ARG A 42 14.52 15.49 2.41
C ARG A 42 13.31 15.02 1.61
N ALA A 43 12.13 15.12 2.23
CA ALA A 43 10.86 14.78 1.58
C ALA A 43 10.39 15.92 0.68
N TYR A 44 10.00 15.58 -0.55
CA TYR A 44 9.38 16.50 -1.50
C TYR A 44 8.07 15.89 -1.99
N THR A 45 6.97 16.62 -1.84
CA THR A 45 5.67 16.19 -2.39
C THR A 45 5.52 16.73 -3.80
N ILE A 46 5.30 15.83 -4.75
CA ILE A 46 5.06 16.14 -6.16
C ILE A 46 3.68 15.63 -6.58
N GLN A 47 3.15 16.19 -7.68
CA GLN A 47 1.82 15.84 -8.20
C GLN A 47 1.81 15.54 -9.70
N SER A 48 2.94 15.72 -10.38
CA SER A 48 3.09 15.49 -11.82
C SER A 48 4.56 15.42 -12.22
N MET A 49 4.83 15.02 -13.46
CA MET A 49 6.17 15.10 -14.05
C MET A 49 6.69 16.55 -14.13
N ASP A 50 5.81 17.54 -14.33
CA ASP A 50 6.20 18.95 -14.40
C ASP A 50 6.83 19.45 -13.09
N SER A 51 6.44 18.83 -11.96
CA SER A 51 7.00 19.12 -10.63
C SER A 51 8.50 18.87 -10.55
N LEU A 52 9.05 17.99 -11.41
CA LEU A 52 10.49 17.69 -11.43
C LEU A 52 11.34 18.83 -11.96
N THR A 53 10.76 19.72 -12.78
CA THR A 53 11.48 20.89 -13.32
C THR A 53 12.00 21.78 -12.19
N ALA A 54 11.17 22.03 -11.17
CA ALA A 54 11.55 22.84 -10.02
C ALA A 54 12.63 22.16 -9.14
N LEU A 55 12.70 20.83 -9.17
CA LEU A 55 13.68 20.03 -8.45
C LEU A 55 14.95 19.77 -9.28
N GLY A 56 14.96 20.15 -10.56
CA GLY A 56 16.05 19.88 -11.49
C GLY A 56 16.35 18.39 -11.71
N ILE A 57 15.39 17.49 -11.40
CA ILE A 57 15.55 16.04 -11.58
C ILE A 57 15.32 15.70 -13.05
N THR A 58 16.26 15.00 -13.65
CA THR A 58 16.19 14.59 -15.07
C THR A 58 16.65 13.14 -15.24
N ALA A 59 16.31 12.55 -16.38
CA ALA A 59 16.82 11.22 -16.76
C ALA A 59 18.36 11.18 -16.83
N ALA A 60 19.03 12.32 -17.04
CA ALA A 60 20.49 12.39 -17.14
C ALA A 60 21.19 12.37 -15.77
N ASN A 61 20.67 13.09 -14.77
CA ASN A 61 21.32 13.19 -13.46
C ASN A 61 20.84 12.14 -12.45
N ASN A 62 19.60 11.66 -12.60
CA ASN A 62 18.91 10.81 -11.65
C ASN A 62 18.02 9.79 -12.39
N ALA A 63 18.62 9.04 -13.32
CA ALA A 63 17.90 8.13 -14.23
C ALA A 63 16.88 7.22 -13.53
N ARG A 64 17.29 6.51 -12.45
CA ARG A 64 16.41 5.56 -11.76
C ARG A 64 15.24 6.25 -11.03
N LEU A 65 15.50 7.33 -10.32
CA LEU A 65 14.46 8.12 -9.66
C LEU A 65 13.50 8.72 -10.69
N TYR A 66 14.03 9.32 -11.75
CA TYR A 66 13.23 9.87 -12.85
C TYR A 66 12.33 8.82 -13.49
N LYS A 67 12.87 7.62 -13.78
CA LYS A 67 12.12 6.49 -14.32
C LYS A 67 10.95 6.10 -13.41
N HIS A 68 11.20 5.87 -12.12
CA HIS A 68 10.14 5.46 -11.19
C HIS A 68 9.04 6.51 -11.03
N ILE A 69 9.38 7.80 -11.08
CA ILE A 69 8.39 8.88 -11.05
C ILE A 69 7.60 8.92 -12.37
N SER A 70 8.27 8.74 -13.51
CA SER A 70 7.61 8.63 -14.82
C SER A 70 6.67 7.43 -14.90
N ASP A 71 7.10 6.28 -14.40
CA ASP A 71 6.30 5.06 -14.33
C ASP A 71 5.08 5.26 -13.40
N PHE A 72 5.26 5.95 -12.27
CA PHE A 72 4.17 6.30 -11.36
C PHE A 72 3.10 7.15 -12.06
N TYR A 73 3.49 8.26 -12.71
CA TYR A 73 2.57 9.16 -13.39
C TYR A 73 2.09 8.65 -14.76
N THR A 74 2.67 7.57 -15.26
CA THR A 74 2.07 6.79 -16.35
C THR A 74 0.82 6.09 -15.84
N GLU A 75 0.90 5.40 -14.70
CA GLU A 75 -0.22 4.67 -14.09
C GLU A 75 -1.24 5.59 -13.43
N ALA A 76 -0.80 6.46 -12.53
CA ALA A 76 -1.63 7.39 -11.77
C ALA A 76 -2.00 8.64 -12.57
N GLU A 77 -3.16 9.22 -12.25
CA GLU A 77 -3.60 10.47 -12.87
C GLU A 77 -2.74 11.65 -12.41
N ASN A 78 -2.51 12.62 -13.29
CA ASN A 78 -1.88 13.89 -12.91
C ASN A 78 -2.68 14.55 -11.78
N GLY A 79 -1.98 15.06 -10.77
CA GLY A 79 -2.56 15.54 -9.51
C GLY A 79 -2.38 14.56 -8.35
N THR A 80 -2.16 13.27 -8.63
CA THR A 80 -1.91 12.26 -7.59
C THR A 80 -0.62 12.59 -6.84
N LYS A 81 -0.72 12.79 -5.53
CA LYS A 81 0.42 13.13 -4.68
C LYS A 81 1.36 11.93 -4.52
N LEU A 82 2.64 12.17 -4.72
CA LEU A 82 3.73 11.25 -4.41
C LEU A 82 4.79 12.00 -3.59
N VAL A 83 5.24 11.39 -2.49
CA VAL A 83 6.39 11.90 -1.74
C VAL A 83 7.65 11.26 -2.31
N ILE A 84 8.62 12.06 -2.76
CA ILE A 84 9.93 11.55 -3.19
C ILE A 84 10.98 11.86 -2.13
N PHE A 85 11.86 10.89 -1.91
CA PHE A 85 12.91 10.97 -0.90
C PHE A 85 14.21 10.40 -1.47
N GLY A 86 15.08 11.28 -1.96
CA GLY A 86 16.38 10.90 -2.48
C GLY A 86 17.32 10.47 -1.36
N VAL A 87 18.08 9.41 -1.56
CA VAL A 87 19.09 8.93 -0.60
C VAL A 87 20.44 8.70 -1.27
N ASP A 88 21.51 8.66 -0.49
CA ASP A 88 22.85 8.39 -1.00
C ASP A 88 22.90 7.04 -1.75
N LYS A 89 23.53 7.02 -2.93
CA LYS A 89 23.68 5.82 -3.77
C LYS A 89 24.48 4.71 -3.09
N ALA A 90 25.38 5.06 -2.15
CA ALA A 90 26.16 4.07 -1.41
C ALA A 90 25.30 3.26 -0.42
N LYS A 91 24.16 3.81 0.04
CA LYS A 91 23.36 3.20 1.10
C LYS A 91 22.59 1.98 0.63
N THR A 92 22.61 0.93 1.45
CA THR A 92 21.87 -0.30 1.21
C THR A 92 20.41 -0.22 1.65
N MET A 93 19.52 -1.05 1.09
CA MET A 93 18.12 -1.11 1.56
C MET A 93 18.08 -1.47 3.04
N THR A 94 18.98 -2.35 3.48
CA THR A 94 19.13 -2.73 4.89
C THR A 94 19.49 -1.54 5.76
N GLU A 95 20.47 -0.72 5.36
CA GLU A 95 20.84 0.50 6.09
C GLU A 95 19.71 1.53 6.08
N LEU A 96 19.03 1.71 4.95
CA LEU A 96 17.96 2.69 4.78
C LEU A 96 16.74 2.36 5.66
N CYS A 97 16.38 1.08 5.74
CA CYS A 97 15.24 0.58 6.50
C CYS A 97 15.56 0.31 7.97
N ASP A 98 16.79 0.54 8.45
CA ASP A 98 17.14 0.32 9.86
C ASP A 98 16.40 1.27 10.80
N ARG A 99 15.74 0.74 11.84
CA ARG A 99 14.87 1.51 12.76
C ARG A 99 15.66 2.48 13.64
N GLN A 100 16.94 2.24 13.87
CA GLN A 100 17.76 3.03 14.76
C GLN A 100 18.39 4.19 13.99
N THR A 101 18.96 3.90 12.83
CA THR A 101 19.80 4.86 12.10
C THR A 101 19.37 5.13 10.65
N GLY A 102 18.40 4.39 10.13
CA GLY A 102 18.01 4.44 8.73
C GLY A 102 17.34 5.74 8.31
N ALA A 103 17.70 6.24 7.12
CA ALA A 103 17.19 7.49 6.58
C ALA A 103 15.66 7.49 6.39
N VAL A 104 15.05 6.32 6.16
CA VAL A 104 13.60 6.18 6.02
C VAL A 104 12.85 6.60 7.29
N LYS A 105 13.45 6.47 8.47
CA LYS A 105 12.84 6.96 9.70
C LYS A 105 12.60 8.47 9.68
N LYS A 106 13.56 9.23 9.14
CA LYS A 106 13.44 10.69 9.01
C LYS A 106 12.26 11.06 8.11
N LEU A 107 12.11 10.33 6.99
CA LEU A 107 10.96 10.46 6.10
C LEU A 107 9.66 10.22 6.87
N ILE A 108 9.51 9.06 7.54
CA ILE A 108 8.28 8.71 8.28
C ILE A 108 7.90 9.81 9.28
N VAL A 109 8.86 10.24 10.10
CA VAL A 109 8.64 11.30 11.11
C VAL A 109 8.24 12.61 10.45
N SER A 110 8.91 13.02 9.36
CA SER A 110 8.61 14.27 8.65
C SER A 110 7.20 14.31 8.05
N GLN A 111 6.61 13.15 7.74
CA GLN A 111 5.28 13.05 7.15
C GLN A 111 4.17 13.00 8.20
N ASN A 112 4.50 13.02 9.49
CA ASN A 112 3.53 13.11 10.59
C ASN A 112 2.33 12.15 10.44
N GLY A 113 2.62 10.89 10.11
CA GLY A 113 1.62 9.85 9.93
C GLY A 113 0.80 9.88 8.64
N ALA A 114 1.09 10.78 7.69
CA ALA A 114 0.35 10.93 6.44
C ALA A 114 0.58 9.81 5.41
N LEU A 115 1.74 9.14 5.43
CA LEU A 115 2.05 8.06 4.47
C LEU A 115 1.19 6.82 4.69
N ARG A 116 0.93 6.07 3.60
CA ARG A 116 0.27 4.75 3.64
C ARG A 116 1.18 3.60 3.22
N GLY A 117 2.26 3.90 2.52
CA GLY A 117 3.21 2.90 2.03
C GLY A 117 4.50 3.53 1.53
N ILE A 118 5.58 2.77 1.57
CA ILE A 118 6.91 3.22 1.17
C ILE A 118 7.52 2.22 0.18
N PHE A 119 7.93 2.71 -0.98
CA PHE A 119 8.57 1.95 -2.03
C PHE A 119 10.06 2.27 -2.03
N VAL A 120 10.92 1.27 -1.83
CA VAL A 120 12.36 1.45 -1.71
C VAL A 120 13.06 0.87 -2.94
N ALA A 121 13.76 1.73 -3.68
CA ALA A 121 14.54 1.37 -4.86
C ALA A 121 15.98 1.87 -4.73
N ARG A 122 16.89 1.25 -5.49
CA ARG A 122 18.30 1.66 -5.55
C ARG A 122 18.76 1.93 -6.98
N ASP A 123 19.85 2.66 -7.09
CA ASP A 123 20.52 2.98 -8.37
C ASP A 123 21.96 2.46 -8.33
N ASN A 124 22.12 1.16 -8.06
CA ASN A 124 23.43 0.52 -8.14
C ASN A 124 23.70 0.08 -9.58
N THR A 125 24.76 0.64 -10.16
CA THR A 125 25.23 0.34 -11.53
C THR A 125 25.95 -0.99 -11.63
N THR A 126 26.36 -1.59 -10.51
CA THR A 126 26.98 -2.91 -10.44
C THR A 126 26.02 -3.92 -9.82
N LYS A 127 25.83 -5.05 -10.51
CA LYS A 127 25.07 -6.20 -10.01
C LYS A 127 25.83 -6.78 -8.82
N ALA A 128 25.27 -6.70 -7.62
CA ALA A 128 25.87 -7.39 -6.48
C ALA A 128 25.71 -8.92 -6.66
N ALA A 129 26.54 -9.69 -5.96
CA ALA A 129 26.41 -11.14 -5.96
C ALA A 129 25.02 -11.53 -5.45
N ALA A 130 24.33 -12.38 -6.22
CA ALA A 130 23.03 -12.90 -5.81
C ALA A 130 23.20 -13.99 -4.74
N THR A 131 22.29 -13.99 -3.78
CA THR A 131 22.08 -15.06 -2.79
C THR A 131 20.64 -15.52 -2.96
N ASP A 132 20.40 -16.79 -3.27
CA ASP A 132 19.03 -17.31 -3.50
C ASP A 132 18.20 -16.46 -4.47
N GLY A 133 18.83 -16.07 -5.59
CA GLY A 133 18.13 -15.54 -6.75
C GLY A 133 18.15 -14.02 -6.88
N LEU A 134 18.35 -13.28 -5.78
CA LEU A 134 18.40 -11.81 -5.71
C LEU A 134 19.62 -11.33 -4.92
N GLU A 135 19.88 -10.02 -4.90
CA GLU A 135 20.91 -9.44 -4.02
C GLU A 135 20.58 -9.70 -2.54
N ALA A 136 21.58 -10.11 -1.73
CA ALA A 136 21.40 -10.40 -0.30
C ALA A 136 20.82 -9.23 0.53
N ASP A 137 21.07 -8.00 0.08
CA ASP A 137 20.53 -6.77 0.67
C ASP A 137 18.99 -6.74 0.67
N VAL A 138 18.34 -7.30 -0.37
CA VAL A 138 16.88 -7.35 -0.45
C VAL A 138 16.32 -8.16 0.73
N PHE A 139 16.92 -9.30 1.03
CA PHE A 139 16.45 -10.20 2.09
C PHE A 139 16.75 -9.69 3.49
N THR A 140 17.93 -9.11 3.69
CA THR A 140 18.31 -8.51 4.98
C THR A 140 17.50 -7.25 5.29
N ALA A 141 17.03 -6.53 4.26
CA ALA A 141 16.15 -5.38 4.41
C ALA A 141 14.71 -5.75 4.82
N LEU A 142 14.23 -6.97 4.55
CA LEU A 142 12.86 -7.40 4.92
C LEU A 142 12.59 -7.23 6.42
N ALA A 143 13.47 -7.78 7.26
CA ALA A 143 13.34 -7.69 8.71
C ALA A 143 13.41 -6.24 9.22
N LYS A 144 14.26 -5.41 8.59
CA LYS A 144 14.41 -3.99 8.94
C LYS A 144 13.16 -3.18 8.60
N ALA A 145 12.62 -3.37 7.40
CA ALA A 145 11.39 -2.74 6.94
C ALA A 145 10.18 -3.14 7.80
N GLN A 146 10.07 -4.43 8.17
CA GLN A 146 9.02 -4.91 9.09
C GLN A 146 9.10 -4.17 10.43
N GLN A 147 10.27 -4.15 11.07
CA GLN A 147 10.46 -3.48 12.37
C GLN A 147 10.17 -1.98 12.30
N MET A 148 10.51 -1.32 11.19
CA MET A 148 10.19 0.09 10.97
C MET A 148 8.68 0.32 10.87
N ALA A 149 7.96 -0.54 10.15
CA ALA A 149 6.53 -0.43 9.96
C ALA A 149 5.74 -0.71 11.25
N GLU A 150 6.17 -1.71 12.03
CA GLU A 150 5.62 -2.01 13.36
C GLU A 150 5.83 -0.84 14.32
N TRP A 151 7.04 -0.26 14.34
CA TRP A 151 7.33 0.93 15.13
C TRP A 151 6.47 2.13 14.74
N SER A 152 6.32 2.42 13.44
CA SER A 152 5.43 3.49 12.97
C SER A 152 3.98 3.26 13.41
N THR A 153 3.55 2.00 13.48
CA THR A 153 2.20 1.66 13.95
C THR A 153 2.07 1.87 15.47
N ALA A 154 3.02 1.34 16.24
CA ALA A 154 2.92 1.29 17.70
C ALA A 154 3.22 2.64 18.38
N ASP A 155 4.25 3.35 17.90
CA ASP A 155 4.77 4.55 18.57
C ASP A 155 4.24 5.84 17.95
N LEU A 156 3.85 5.80 16.67
CA LEU A 156 3.36 6.98 15.94
C LEU A 156 1.89 6.90 15.56
N TYR A 157 1.19 5.81 15.91
CA TYR A 157 -0.20 5.55 15.53
C TYR A 157 -0.45 5.67 14.01
N ALA A 158 0.59 5.36 13.22
CA ALA A 158 0.63 5.60 11.79
C ALA A 158 1.05 4.34 11.03
N PRO A 159 0.13 3.37 10.86
CA PRO A 159 0.44 2.12 10.17
C PRO A 159 0.74 2.34 8.69
N LEU A 160 1.72 1.61 8.18
CA LEU A 160 2.15 1.64 6.78
C LEU A 160 2.73 0.28 6.36
N PHE A 161 2.90 0.08 5.05
CA PHE A 161 3.59 -1.06 4.47
C PHE A 161 4.84 -0.63 3.69
N PHE A 162 5.70 -1.60 3.38
CA PHE A 162 6.85 -1.44 2.53
C PHE A 162 6.73 -2.31 1.28
N VAL A 163 7.25 -1.82 0.16
CA VAL A 163 7.60 -2.66 -0.98
C VAL A 163 9.05 -2.41 -1.34
N LEU A 164 9.85 -3.47 -1.30
CA LEU A 164 11.24 -3.45 -1.72
C LEU A 164 11.34 -3.79 -3.20
N GLU A 165 12.23 -3.09 -3.90
CA GLU A 165 12.62 -3.44 -5.25
C GLU A 165 13.39 -4.76 -5.23
N GLY A 166 12.88 -5.79 -5.91
CA GLY A 166 13.58 -7.05 -6.09
C GLY A 166 14.73 -6.87 -7.07
N ARG A 167 15.96 -6.89 -6.55
CA ARG A 167 17.18 -6.55 -7.30
C ARG A 167 18.04 -7.76 -7.64
N GLY A 168 18.75 -7.65 -8.75
CA GLY A 168 19.79 -8.60 -9.16
C GLY A 168 19.28 -9.98 -9.55
N TYR A 169 18.04 -10.08 -10.04
CA TYR A 169 17.43 -11.35 -10.44
C TYR A 169 18.34 -12.17 -11.37
N THR A 170 18.48 -13.45 -11.08
CA THR A 170 19.38 -14.36 -11.79
C THR A 170 18.67 -15.42 -12.63
N GLY A 171 17.35 -15.59 -12.48
CA GLY A 171 16.61 -16.64 -13.18
C GLY A 171 16.79 -18.05 -12.62
N THR A 172 17.57 -18.22 -11.54
CA THR A 172 17.86 -19.51 -10.89
C THR A 172 17.10 -19.66 -9.57
N THR A 173 17.59 -20.52 -8.64
CA THR A 173 17.08 -20.65 -7.26
C THR A 173 16.67 -19.30 -6.71
N LEU A 174 15.37 -19.15 -6.42
CA LEU A 174 14.78 -17.95 -5.81
C LEU A 174 14.30 -18.34 -4.41
N LYS A 175 14.66 -17.56 -3.38
CA LYS A 175 14.20 -17.77 -2.01
C LYS A 175 12.67 -17.77 -1.97
N ASP A 176 12.09 -18.61 -1.12
CA ASP A 176 10.65 -18.65 -0.89
C ASP A 176 10.26 -17.72 0.26
N LEU A 177 9.63 -16.59 -0.05
CA LEU A 177 9.17 -15.61 0.93
C LEU A 177 7.86 -16.02 1.61
N SER A 178 7.18 -17.05 1.09
CA SER A 178 5.96 -17.57 1.73
C SER A 178 6.24 -18.32 3.04
N ASN A 179 7.51 -18.53 3.39
CA ASN A 179 7.94 -19.10 4.68
C ASN A 179 8.40 -18.04 5.70
N GLU A 180 8.34 -16.76 5.33
CA GLU A 180 8.74 -15.66 6.21
C GLU A 180 7.57 -15.17 7.09
N THR A 181 7.81 -14.12 7.90
CA THR A 181 6.81 -13.55 8.83
C THR A 181 6.65 -12.03 8.66
N TYR A 182 7.02 -11.48 7.50
CA TYR A 182 7.05 -10.03 7.25
C TYR A 182 5.77 -9.55 6.56
N ASN A 183 4.64 -9.63 7.26
CA ASN A 183 3.30 -9.26 6.76
C ASN A 183 3.06 -7.74 6.60
N ARG A 184 4.11 -6.92 6.61
CA ARG A 184 4.11 -5.50 6.21
C ARG A 184 5.05 -5.21 5.05
N VAL A 185 5.73 -6.20 4.48
CA VAL A 185 6.77 -6.01 3.46
C VAL A 185 6.52 -6.89 2.24
N GLY A 186 6.38 -6.29 1.06
CA GLY A 186 6.34 -6.99 -0.22
C GLY A 186 7.66 -6.82 -0.99
N VAL A 187 7.91 -7.69 -1.95
CA VAL A 187 9.04 -7.56 -2.90
C VAL A 187 8.50 -7.64 -4.31
N LEU A 188 8.76 -6.61 -5.12
CA LEU A 188 8.37 -6.60 -6.53
C LEU A 188 9.50 -7.17 -7.39
N LEU A 189 9.18 -8.12 -8.27
CA LEU A 189 10.05 -8.61 -9.32
C LEU A 189 9.48 -8.28 -10.71
N GLY A 190 10.38 -7.88 -11.60
CA GLY A 190 10.07 -7.50 -12.97
C GLY A 190 10.14 -6.00 -13.20
N ASP A 191 10.58 -5.61 -14.40
CA ASP A 191 10.79 -4.22 -14.78
C ASP A 191 10.25 -3.93 -16.18
N THR A 192 10.08 -2.65 -16.50
CA THR A 192 9.73 -2.16 -17.83
C THR A 192 10.94 -2.18 -18.79
N GLU A 193 12.13 -2.44 -18.25
CA GLU A 193 13.41 -2.51 -18.95
C GLU A 193 13.95 -3.95 -18.96
N VAL A 194 14.44 -4.40 -20.12
CA VAL A 194 15.04 -5.72 -20.28
C VAL A 194 16.35 -5.82 -19.50
N ASP A 195 16.56 -6.94 -18.80
CA ASP A 195 17.77 -7.25 -18.00
C ASP A 195 18.13 -6.17 -16.98
N SER A 196 17.13 -5.42 -16.50
CA SER A 196 17.28 -4.43 -15.44
C SER A 196 17.80 -5.08 -14.15
N GLN A 197 18.61 -4.31 -13.40
CA GLN A 197 19.08 -4.72 -12.07
C GLN A 197 18.00 -4.59 -10.98
N GLY A 198 16.89 -3.91 -11.26
CA GLY A 198 15.82 -3.69 -10.30
C GLY A 198 14.45 -4.11 -10.84
N ALA A 199 13.42 -3.46 -10.31
CA ALA A 199 12.02 -3.73 -10.64
C ALA A 199 11.24 -2.41 -10.75
N CYS A 200 10.13 -2.39 -11.47
CA CYS A 200 9.33 -1.19 -11.74
C CYS A 200 8.42 -0.77 -10.57
N VAL A 201 9.00 -0.47 -9.40
CA VAL A 201 8.23 -0.12 -8.20
C VAL A 201 7.40 1.16 -8.37
N GLY A 202 7.82 2.08 -9.25
CA GLY A 202 7.03 3.26 -9.64
C GLY A 202 5.67 2.89 -10.25
N THR A 203 5.65 1.93 -11.19
CA THR A 203 4.41 1.41 -11.81
C THR A 203 3.48 0.81 -10.76
N LEU A 204 4.03 0.00 -9.83
CA LEU A 204 3.24 -0.60 -8.76
C LEU A 204 2.65 0.46 -7.82
N ALA A 205 3.46 1.43 -7.39
CA ALA A 205 3.01 2.52 -6.54
C ALA A 205 1.92 3.36 -7.22
N GLY A 206 2.08 3.70 -8.50
CA GLY A 206 1.08 4.46 -9.27
C GLY A 206 -0.23 3.72 -9.44
N ARG A 207 -0.16 2.41 -9.72
CA ARG A 207 -1.34 1.53 -9.76
C ARG A 207 -2.05 1.49 -8.41
N LEU A 208 -1.33 1.27 -7.30
CA LEU A 208 -1.91 1.24 -5.96
C LEU A 208 -2.54 2.59 -5.56
N ALA A 209 -1.93 3.71 -5.96
CA ALA A 209 -2.37 5.05 -5.58
C ALA A 209 -3.71 5.42 -6.24
N SER A 210 -4.00 4.78 -7.39
CA SER A 210 -5.22 4.96 -8.17
C SER A 210 -6.36 4.02 -7.74
N LEU A 211 -6.10 3.14 -6.76
CA LEU A 211 -7.03 2.10 -6.34
C LEU A 211 -7.46 2.30 -4.88
N PRO A 212 -8.76 2.11 -4.57
CA PRO A 212 -9.22 2.13 -3.19
C PRO A 212 -8.63 0.96 -2.40
N VAL A 213 -8.56 1.07 -1.07
CA VAL A 213 -7.69 0.24 -0.21
C VAL A 213 -7.93 -1.27 -0.32
N GLN A 214 -9.18 -1.68 -0.52
CA GLN A 214 -9.61 -3.08 -0.65
C GLN A 214 -9.37 -3.67 -2.05
N ARG A 215 -8.93 -2.87 -3.01
CA ARG A 215 -8.84 -3.32 -4.39
C ARG A 215 -7.49 -4.01 -4.62
N ASN A 216 -7.56 -5.32 -4.84
CA ASN A 216 -6.41 -6.10 -5.28
C ASN A 216 -5.83 -5.54 -6.59
N ILE A 217 -4.51 -5.39 -6.65
CA ILE A 217 -3.79 -4.79 -7.78
C ILE A 217 -3.84 -5.62 -9.07
N GLY A 218 -4.03 -6.94 -8.93
CA GLY A 218 -4.12 -7.89 -10.05
C GLY A 218 -5.51 -7.98 -10.65
N ARG A 219 -6.50 -7.23 -10.14
CA ARG A 219 -7.88 -7.29 -10.63
C ARG A 219 -7.98 -6.87 -12.09
N VAL A 220 -8.22 -7.84 -12.97
CA VAL A 220 -8.33 -7.66 -14.44
C VAL A 220 -9.38 -6.62 -14.84
N LYS A 221 -10.51 -6.52 -14.11
CA LYS A 221 -11.57 -5.52 -14.39
C LYS A 221 -11.12 -4.07 -14.17
N ASN A 222 -9.96 -3.82 -13.56
CA ASN A 222 -9.35 -2.49 -13.50
C ASN A 222 -8.55 -2.13 -14.76
N GLY A 223 -8.51 -3.01 -15.76
CA GLY A 223 -7.75 -2.80 -16.99
C GLY A 223 -6.28 -3.15 -16.83
N ALA A 224 -5.62 -3.35 -17.98
CA ALA A 224 -4.20 -3.63 -18.04
C ALA A 224 -3.37 -2.47 -17.48
N LEU A 225 -2.13 -2.78 -17.10
CA LEU A 225 -1.07 -1.79 -16.92
C LEU A 225 -0.93 -0.97 -18.20
N LYS A 226 -0.75 0.35 -18.06
CA LYS A 226 -0.51 1.27 -19.18
C LYS A 226 0.89 1.08 -19.76
N THR A 227 1.79 0.46 -18.99
CA THR A 227 3.09 0.00 -19.49
C THR A 227 2.93 -1.04 -20.60
N ILE A 228 3.69 -0.87 -21.69
CA ILE A 228 3.56 -1.67 -22.91
C ILE A 228 4.45 -2.92 -22.96
N LEU A 229 5.50 -3.00 -22.14
CA LEU A 229 6.45 -4.12 -22.10
C LEU A 229 6.88 -4.36 -20.64
N LEU A 230 6.89 -5.63 -20.23
CA LEU A 230 7.40 -6.04 -18.93
C LEU A 230 8.29 -7.27 -19.08
N TYR A 231 9.38 -7.26 -18.33
CA TYR A 231 10.43 -8.26 -18.36
C TYR A 231 10.70 -8.79 -16.97
N VAL A 232 11.11 -10.06 -16.91
CA VAL A 232 11.72 -10.68 -15.74
C VAL A 232 13.09 -11.17 -16.17
N GLY A 233 14.14 -10.47 -15.72
CA GLY A 233 15.47 -10.62 -16.30
C GLY A 233 15.44 -10.30 -17.80
N LYS A 234 15.93 -11.23 -18.62
CA LYS A 234 16.05 -11.05 -20.08
C LYS A 234 14.78 -11.39 -20.87
N LYS A 235 13.82 -12.09 -20.26
CA LYS A 235 12.62 -12.58 -20.95
C LYS A 235 11.45 -11.64 -20.72
N LYS A 236 10.58 -11.51 -21.71
CA LYS A 236 9.27 -10.88 -21.50
C LYS A 236 8.42 -11.76 -20.61
N VAL A 237 7.52 -11.15 -19.86
CA VAL A 237 6.63 -11.85 -18.92
C VAL A 237 5.82 -12.98 -19.60
N GLU A 238 5.41 -12.82 -20.86
CA GLU A 238 4.66 -13.85 -21.59
C GLU A 238 5.49 -14.97 -22.20
N GLU A 239 6.81 -14.84 -22.22
CA GLU A 239 7.70 -15.84 -22.82
C GLU A 239 7.96 -17.02 -21.87
N ASP A 240 7.64 -16.88 -20.57
CA ASP A 240 7.93 -17.89 -19.56
C ASP A 240 6.91 -17.88 -18.42
N SER A 241 5.69 -18.39 -18.69
CA SER A 241 4.62 -18.40 -17.70
C SER A 241 4.92 -19.27 -16.48
N GLU A 242 5.75 -20.30 -16.62
CA GLU A 242 6.15 -21.18 -15.50
C GLU A 242 7.03 -20.43 -14.49
N VAL A 243 7.99 -19.63 -14.97
CA VAL A 243 8.80 -18.76 -14.09
C VAL A 243 7.93 -17.74 -13.39
N ILE A 244 6.94 -17.14 -14.06
CA ILE A 244 6.02 -16.19 -13.44
C ILE A 244 5.19 -16.85 -12.33
N SER A 245 4.65 -18.05 -12.56
CA SER A 245 3.95 -18.81 -11.52
C SER A 245 4.87 -19.14 -10.34
N SER A 246 6.09 -19.59 -10.61
CA SER A 246 7.06 -19.90 -9.54
C SER A 246 7.43 -18.67 -8.70
N ILE A 247 7.56 -17.49 -9.32
CA ILE A 247 7.81 -16.23 -8.60
C ILE A 247 6.61 -15.87 -7.70
N HIS A 248 5.40 -15.98 -8.24
CA HIS A 248 4.17 -15.72 -7.49
C HIS A 248 4.02 -16.65 -6.28
N ASP A 249 4.21 -17.97 -6.49
CA ASP A 249 4.04 -18.98 -5.45
C ASP A 249 5.04 -18.80 -4.31
N LYS A 250 6.23 -18.25 -4.61
CA LYS A 250 7.26 -17.88 -3.63
C LYS A 250 6.98 -16.57 -2.88
N GLY A 251 5.80 -15.97 -3.03
CA GLY A 251 5.39 -14.79 -2.25
C GLY A 251 5.89 -13.45 -2.79
N TYR A 252 6.34 -13.38 -4.04
CA TYR A 252 6.70 -12.10 -4.67
C TYR A 252 5.52 -11.48 -5.42
N ILE A 253 5.53 -10.15 -5.48
CA ILE A 253 4.69 -9.41 -6.44
C ILE A 253 5.39 -9.48 -7.79
N THR A 254 4.67 -9.87 -8.84
CA THR A 254 5.19 -9.90 -10.21
C THR A 254 4.08 -9.59 -11.21
N ALA A 255 4.44 -9.33 -12.47
CA ALA A 255 3.50 -9.16 -13.55
C ALA A 255 3.21 -10.48 -14.27
N ARG A 256 2.04 -10.55 -14.90
CA ARG A 256 1.58 -11.65 -15.75
C ARG A 256 0.87 -11.12 -16.99
N LYS A 257 0.69 -12.00 -17.98
CA LYS A 257 -0.17 -11.78 -19.14
C LYS A 257 -1.27 -12.85 -19.17
N TYR A 258 -2.49 -12.45 -19.50
CA TYR A 258 -3.60 -13.40 -19.68
C TYR A 258 -3.75 -13.75 -21.16
N VAL A 259 -3.93 -15.04 -21.45
CA VAL A 259 -4.23 -15.51 -22.81
C VAL A 259 -5.53 -14.84 -23.30
N GLY A 260 -5.49 -14.29 -24.51
CA GLY A 260 -6.64 -13.59 -25.09
C GLY A 260 -6.94 -12.20 -24.52
N ARG A 261 -6.08 -11.64 -23.66
CA ARG A 261 -6.18 -10.25 -23.19
C ARG A 261 -4.95 -9.45 -23.59
N SER A 262 -5.16 -8.22 -24.06
CA SER A 262 -4.08 -7.29 -24.37
C SER A 262 -3.52 -6.65 -23.10
N GLY A 263 -2.21 -6.36 -23.11
CA GLY A 263 -1.50 -5.71 -22.01
C GLY A 263 -1.10 -6.66 -20.88
N TYR A 264 -0.41 -6.09 -19.88
CA TYR A 264 0.07 -6.81 -18.70
C TYR A 264 -0.77 -6.48 -17.47
N PHE A 265 -0.72 -7.36 -16.47
CA PHE A 265 -1.41 -7.20 -15.18
C PHE A 265 -0.45 -7.59 -14.08
N PHE A 266 -0.61 -7.06 -12.87
CA PHE A 266 0.02 -7.71 -11.72
C PHE A 266 -0.63 -9.06 -11.46
N ALA A 267 0.15 -10.03 -10.98
CA ALA A 267 -0.35 -11.37 -10.70
C ALA A 267 -1.21 -11.40 -9.44
N ASP A 268 -0.70 -10.81 -8.35
CA ASP A 268 -1.37 -10.64 -7.07
C ASP A 268 -0.61 -9.61 -6.21
N ASP A 269 -1.08 -9.29 -5.00
CA ASP A 269 -0.46 -8.34 -4.06
C ASP A 269 0.19 -8.96 -2.80
N ARG A 270 0.97 -10.03 -3.01
CA ARG A 270 1.65 -10.80 -1.96
C ARG A 270 2.57 -9.96 -1.06
N LEU A 271 2.56 -10.27 0.24
CA LEU A 271 3.57 -9.87 1.22
C LEU A 271 4.43 -11.07 1.62
N ALA A 272 5.62 -10.80 2.17
CA ALA A 272 6.62 -11.80 2.53
C ALA A 272 6.25 -12.53 3.82
N CYS A 273 5.15 -13.28 3.80
CA CYS A 273 4.72 -14.16 4.87
C CYS A 273 3.89 -15.36 4.37
N VAL A 274 3.58 -16.27 5.27
CA VAL A 274 2.70 -17.43 5.00
C VAL A 274 1.33 -17.00 4.48
N GLU A 275 0.79 -17.75 3.51
CA GLU A 275 -0.53 -17.49 2.90
C GLU A 275 -1.68 -17.51 3.93
N THR A 276 -1.50 -18.26 5.02
CA THR A 276 -2.50 -18.36 6.09
C THR A 276 -2.53 -17.15 7.04
N ASP A 277 -1.60 -16.19 6.88
CA ASP A 277 -1.68 -14.92 7.60
C ASP A 277 -2.79 -14.04 6.97
N ASP A 278 -3.72 -13.56 7.80
CA ASP A 278 -4.84 -12.70 7.36
C ASP A 278 -4.37 -11.44 6.58
N TYR A 279 -3.12 -11.02 6.80
CA TYR A 279 -2.49 -9.86 6.20
C TYR A 279 -1.44 -10.23 5.15
N ALA A 280 -1.45 -11.44 4.58
CA ALA A 280 -0.50 -11.87 3.55
C ALA A 280 -0.58 -11.12 2.21
N HIS A 281 -1.52 -10.18 2.08
CA HIS A 281 -1.85 -9.47 0.85
C HIS A 281 -2.04 -7.97 1.11
N LEU A 282 -1.53 -7.10 0.24
CA LEU A 282 -1.64 -5.64 0.42
C LEU A 282 -3.10 -5.18 0.50
N SER A 283 -3.99 -5.79 -0.28
CA SER A 283 -5.43 -5.54 -0.25
C SER A 283 -6.04 -5.68 1.16
N ASN A 284 -5.65 -6.70 1.93
CA ASN A 284 -6.08 -6.84 3.32
C ASN A 284 -5.32 -5.89 4.27
N ARG A 285 -4.00 -5.77 4.09
CA ARG A 285 -3.16 -4.89 4.90
C ARG A 285 -3.60 -3.42 4.84
N ARG A 286 -3.90 -2.91 3.65
CA ARG A 286 -4.37 -1.52 3.45
C ARG A 286 -5.74 -1.28 4.09
N VAL A 287 -6.64 -2.27 4.04
CA VAL A 287 -7.96 -2.19 4.69
C VAL A 287 -7.82 -2.09 6.20
N ILE A 288 -7.06 -3.00 6.83
CA ILE A 288 -6.92 -2.98 8.30
C ILE A 288 -6.16 -1.74 8.79
N ASP A 289 -5.14 -1.29 8.05
CA ASP A 289 -4.38 -0.09 8.41
C ASP A 289 -5.24 1.18 8.29
N LYS A 290 -6.19 1.24 7.34
CA LYS A 290 -7.18 2.33 7.25
C LYS A 290 -8.18 2.29 8.42
N ALA A 291 -8.71 1.12 8.74
CA ALA A 291 -9.62 0.94 9.87
C ALA A 291 -8.98 1.35 11.20
N TYR A 292 -7.70 0.98 11.41
CA TYR A 292 -6.92 1.41 12.58
C TYR A 292 -6.90 2.93 12.73
N ARG A 293 -6.63 3.67 11.64
CA ARG A 293 -6.50 5.13 11.67
C ARG A 293 -7.82 5.82 12.00
N ILE A 294 -8.93 5.30 11.45
CA ILE A 294 -10.27 5.82 11.75
C ILE A 294 -10.59 5.55 13.22
N ALA A 295 -10.38 4.32 13.69
CA ALA A 295 -10.63 3.95 15.08
C ALA A 295 -9.79 4.80 16.06
N TYR A 296 -8.49 4.95 15.79
CA TYR A 296 -7.59 5.77 16.62
C TYR A 296 -8.08 7.23 16.70
N ASN A 297 -8.37 7.85 15.56
CA ASN A 297 -8.85 9.25 15.54
C ASN A 297 -10.19 9.39 16.28
N THR A 298 -11.12 8.45 16.11
CA THR A 298 -12.42 8.48 16.81
C THR A 298 -12.27 8.27 18.32
N LEU A 299 -11.44 7.32 18.73
CA LEU A 299 -11.22 7.02 20.15
C LEU A 299 -10.42 8.11 20.86
N LEU A 300 -9.61 8.89 20.13
CA LEU A 300 -8.86 10.00 20.70
C LEU A 300 -9.78 11.09 21.25
N ASP A 301 -10.91 11.37 20.58
CA ASP A 301 -11.94 12.31 21.04
C ASP A 301 -12.66 11.82 22.32
N MET A 302 -12.54 10.54 22.64
CA MET A 302 -13.19 9.87 23.76
C MET A 302 -12.21 9.59 24.92
N MET A 303 -10.93 9.90 24.72
CA MET A 303 -9.88 9.63 25.68
C MET A 303 -9.93 10.64 26.84
N LEU A 304 -9.83 10.15 28.08
CA LEU A 304 -9.93 10.94 29.32
C LEU A 304 -11.30 11.59 29.58
N ASP A 305 -12.34 11.12 28.89
CA ASP A 305 -13.72 11.59 29.09
C ASP A 305 -14.34 11.06 30.40
N GLU A 306 -15.35 11.76 30.93
CA GLU A 306 -16.08 11.29 32.11
C GLU A 306 -17.06 10.16 31.76
N LEU A 307 -16.90 9.01 32.41
CA LEU A 307 -17.77 7.84 32.19
C LEU A 307 -18.82 7.73 33.30
N GLU A 308 -20.10 7.67 32.92
CA GLU A 308 -21.16 7.33 33.87
C GLU A 308 -21.06 5.84 34.27
N ILE A 309 -20.99 5.59 35.58
CA ILE A 309 -20.77 4.26 36.16
C ILE A 309 -21.96 3.76 36.97
N ASN A 310 -22.03 2.44 37.12
CA ASN A 310 -22.86 1.76 38.10
C ASN A 310 -22.18 1.76 39.48
N SER A 311 -22.92 1.37 40.51
CA SER A 311 -22.42 1.29 41.89
C SER A 311 -21.29 0.29 42.09
N ASP A 312 -21.14 -0.70 41.20
CA ASP A 312 -20.08 -1.71 41.22
C ASP A 312 -18.80 -1.27 40.46
N GLY A 313 -18.78 -0.06 39.91
CA GLY A 313 -17.66 0.50 39.15
C GLY A 313 -17.61 0.08 37.67
N THR A 314 -18.60 -0.67 37.19
CA THR A 314 -18.80 -0.94 35.76
C THR A 314 -19.44 0.25 35.05
N MET A 315 -19.33 0.33 33.72
CA MET A 315 -19.97 1.40 32.95
C MET A 315 -21.48 1.18 32.81
N GLN A 316 -22.24 2.27 32.73
CA GLN A 316 -23.66 2.19 32.39
C GLN A 316 -23.87 1.67 30.96
N THR A 317 -24.93 0.88 30.75
CA THR A 317 -25.25 0.28 29.43
C THR A 317 -25.41 1.33 28.31
N GLY A 318 -25.93 2.51 28.64
CA GLY A 318 -26.09 3.62 27.69
C GLY A 318 -24.74 4.14 27.16
N VAL A 319 -23.76 4.33 28.06
CA VAL A 319 -22.39 4.76 27.72
C VAL A 319 -21.72 3.73 26.82
N ILE A 320 -21.78 2.45 27.20
CA ILE A 320 -21.22 1.34 26.41
C ILE A 320 -21.80 1.34 24.99
N THR A 321 -23.13 1.42 24.89
CA THR A 321 -23.82 1.41 23.59
C THR A 321 -23.44 2.61 22.74
N SER A 322 -23.36 3.80 23.35
CA SER A 322 -22.94 5.04 22.67
C SER A 322 -21.51 4.94 22.13
N TRP A 323 -20.57 4.43 22.93
CA TRP A 323 -19.17 4.26 22.52
C TRP A 323 -19.03 3.27 21.36
N GLN A 324 -19.67 2.10 21.46
CA GLN A 324 -19.67 1.11 20.38
C GLN A 324 -20.24 1.70 19.09
N GLN A 325 -21.40 2.35 19.16
CA GLN A 325 -22.05 2.98 18.00
C GLN A 325 -21.21 4.10 17.39
N THR A 326 -20.51 4.89 18.21
CA THR A 326 -19.66 5.98 17.73
C THR A 326 -18.53 5.45 16.85
N VAL A 327 -17.85 4.40 17.30
CA VAL A 327 -16.77 3.74 16.53
C VAL A 327 -17.33 3.05 15.28
N GLU A 328 -18.42 2.30 15.40
CA GLU A 328 -19.05 1.61 14.25
C GLU A 328 -19.51 2.61 13.18
N ASN A 329 -20.16 3.71 13.59
CA ASN A 329 -20.61 4.76 12.67
C ASN A 329 -19.45 5.44 11.95
N ALA A 330 -18.33 5.68 12.64
CA ALA A 330 -17.14 6.25 12.02
C ALA A 330 -16.58 5.33 10.92
N ILE A 331 -16.42 4.04 11.21
CA ILE A 331 -15.95 3.04 10.24
C ILE A 331 -16.94 2.89 9.09
N ASN A 332 -18.23 2.75 9.38
CA ASN A 332 -19.25 2.55 8.36
C ASN A 332 -19.38 3.76 7.43
N ARG A 333 -19.32 4.98 7.96
CA ARG A 333 -19.33 6.21 7.16
C ARG A 333 -18.08 6.36 6.29
N SER A 334 -16.90 6.00 6.79
CA SER A 334 -15.64 6.25 6.11
C SER A 334 -15.18 5.12 5.18
N MET A 335 -15.59 3.88 5.43
CA MET A 335 -15.14 2.70 4.68
C MET A 335 -16.31 1.92 4.04
N THR A 336 -17.35 1.59 4.81
CA THR A 336 -18.48 0.81 4.26
C THR A 336 -19.23 1.59 3.20
N ALA A 337 -19.55 2.87 3.44
CA ALA A 337 -20.18 3.76 2.47
C ALA A 337 -19.29 4.03 1.23
N ALA A 338 -17.97 3.89 1.36
CA ALA A 338 -17.01 3.97 0.26
C ALA A 338 -16.86 2.64 -0.51
N GLY A 339 -17.58 1.58 -0.11
CA GLY A 339 -17.52 0.25 -0.73
C GLY A 339 -16.20 -0.48 -0.46
N GLU A 340 -15.52 -0.17 0.64
CA GLU A 340 -14.22 -0.74 1.02
C GLU A 340 -14.32 -1.94 1.94
N LEU A 341 -15.48 -2.12 2.59
CA LEU A 341 -15.79 -3.28 3.42
C LEU A 341 -16.97 -4.04 2.83
N SER A 342 -17.04 -5.34 3.10
CA SER A 342 -18.22 -6.12 2.81
C SER A 342 -19.29 -5.79 3.84
N ALA A 343 -20.46 -5.31 3.39
CA ALA A 343 -21.56 -4.97 4.28
C ALA A 343 -22.41 -6.21 4.64
N SER A 344 -23.07 -6.17 5.80
CA SER A 344 -24.19 -7.03 6.16
C SER A 344 -25.45 -6.66 5.38
N ASP A 345 -26.50 -7.46 5.52
CA ASP A 345 -27.83 -7.15 4.97
C ASP A 345 -28.40 -5.84 5.55
N ASN A 346 -27.95 -5.44 6.74
CA ASN A 346 -28.33 -4.19 7.40
C ASN A 346 -27.40 -3.01 7.04
N GLY A 347 -26.37 -3.25 6.24
CA GLY A 347 -25.47 -2.22 5.72
C GLY A 347 -24.22 -1.95 6.57
N GLU A 348 -23.97 -2.70 7.65
CA GLU A 348 -22.75 -2.53 8.45
C GLU A 348 -21.60 -3.40 7.96
N GLY A 349 -20.41 -2.81 7.86
CA GLY A 349 -19.17 -3.49 7.50
C GLY A 349 -18.26 -3.79 8.69
N CYS A 350 -18.69 -3.47 9.91
CA CYS A 350 -17.88 -3.65 11.12
C CYS A 350 -18.76 -3.94 12.34
N SER A 351 -18.13 -4.41 13.42
CA SER A 351 -18.73 -4.54 14.74
C SER A 351 -17.75 -4.16 15.84
N CYS A 352 -18.25 -3.46 16.84
CA CYS A 352 -17.52 -3.00 18.01
C CYS A 352 -18.17 -3.57 19.27
N TYR A 353 -17.36 -4.16 20.14
CA TYR A 353 -17.83 -4.78 21.38
C TYR A 353 -16.98 -4.34 22.57
N ILE A 354 -17.66 -3.98 23.66
CA ILE A 354 -17.10 -3.68 24.97
C ILE A 354 -17.80 -4.61 25.98
N ASP A 355 -17.04 -5.30 26.82
CA ASP A 355 -17.62 -6.17 27.85
C ASP A 355 -18.21 -5.31 28.99
N PRO A 356 -19.52 -5.39 29.27
CA PRO A 356 -20.16 -4.61 30.32
C PRO A 356 -19.68 -4.95 31.73
N LYS A 357 -18.93 -6.04 31.93
CA LYS A 357 -18.45 -6.47 33.24
C LYS A 357 -17.13 -5.83 33.65
N GLN A 358 -16.55 -4.97 32.81
CA GLN A 358 -15.28 -4.30 33.09
C GLN A 358 -15.45 -3.26 34.19
N ASN A 359 -14.70 -3.41 35.29
CA ASN A 359 -14.63 -2.37 36.32
C ASN A 359 -13.62 -1.29 35.88
N VAL A 360 -14.13 -0.21 35.28
CA VAL A 360 -13.31 0.86 34.71
C VAL A 360 -12.80 1.84 35.78
N VAL A 361 -13.48 1.93 36.92
CA VAL A 361 -13.04 2.77 38.06
C VAL A 361 -11.76 2.21 38.67
N ALA A 362 -11.70 0.90 38.88
CA ALA A 362 -10.56 0.24 39.49
C ALA A 362 -9.35 0.14 38.54
N THR A 363 -9.59 0.06 37.23
CA THR A 363 -8.54 -0.19 36.24
C THR A 363 -8.14 1.05 35.43
N SER A 364 -8.99 2.09 35.45
CA SER A 364 -8.89 3.26 34.55
C SER A 364 -8.76 2.87 33.08
N LYS A 365 -9.36 1.73 32.69
CA LYS A 365 -9.20 1.12 31.37
C LYS A 365 -10.55 0.66 30.82
N VAL A 366 -10.79 0.96 29.54
CA VAL A 366 -11.88 0.39 28.74
C VAL A 366 -11.28 -0.57 27.71
N GLU A 367 -11.71 -1.83 27.70
CA GLU A 367 -11.29 -2.80 26.69
C GLU A 367 -12.35 -2.97 25.62
N MET A 368 -11.93 -2.82 24.36
CA MET A 368 -12.80 -2.81 23.19
C MET A 368 -12.27 -3.78 22.13
N THR A 369 -13.18 -4.47 21.46
CA THR A 369 -12.89 -5.31 20.29
C THR A 369 -13.60 -4.73 19.07
N LEU A 370 -12.83 -4.20 18.12
CA LEU A 370 -13.32 -3.77 16.81
C LEU A 370 -12.96 -4.82 15.75
N LYS A 371 -13.94 -5.23 14.94
CA LYS A 371 -13.77 -6.12 13.79
C LYS A 371 -14.33 -5.47 12.54
N VAL A 372 -13.58 -5.52 11.45
CA VAL A 372 -14.04 -5.09 10.11
C VAL A 372 -14.19 -6.30 9.20
N ARG A 373 -15.22 -6.31 8.35
CA ARG A 373 -15.51 -7.42 7.46
C ARG A 373 -14.78 -7.24 6.12
N PRO A 374 -13.77 -8.08 5.79
CA PRO A 374 -13.06 -7.97 4.54
C PRO A 374 -13.90 -8.46 3.36
N PHE A 375 -13.51 -8.11 2.14
CA PHE A 375 -13.99 -8.80 0.94
C PHE A 375 -13.27 -10.13 0.75
N GLY A 376 -13.97 -11.11 0.17
CA GLY A 376 -13.33 -12.29 -0.41
C GLY A 376 -12.75 -11.99 -1.79
N TYR A 377 -11.61 -12.59 -2.12
CA TYR A 377 -10.96 -12.47 -3.43
C TYR A 377 -10.95 -13.83 -4.13
N ALA A 378 -11.60 -13.90 -5.29
CA ALA A 378 -11.63 -15.11 -6.12
C ALA A 378 -10.30 -15.30 -6.86
N ARG A 379 -9.25 -15.71 -6.13
CA ARG A 379 -7.92 -16.03 -6.70
C ARG A 379 -7.94 -17.28 -7.57
N TYR A 380 -8.84 -18.22 -7.24
CA TYR A 380 -9.09 -19.45 -7.98
C TYR A 380 -10.57 -19.53 -8.33
N VAL A 381 -10.87 -19.84 -9.59
CA VAL A 381 -12.24 -20.03 -10.10
C VAL A 381 -12.23 -21.26 -10.97
N ASP A 382 -12.74 -22.37 -10.42
CA ASP A 382 -12.86 -23.64 -11.13
C ASP A 382 -14.25 -23.75 -11.77
N VAL A 383 -14.31 -24.09 -13.06
CA VAL A 383 -15.55 -24.21 -13.83
C VAL A 383 -15.63 -25.59 -14.49
N ASN A 384 -16.64 -26.37 -14.11
CA ASN A 384 -16.97 -27.61 -14.80
C ASN A 384 -17.79 -27.27 -16.06
N LEU A 385 -17.22 -27.49 -17.25
CA LEU A 385 -17.85 -27.22 -18.54
C LEU A 385 -18.22 -28.54 -19.23
N GLY A 386 -19.48 -28.68 -19.63
CA GLY A 386 -19.97 -29.85 -20.36
C GLY A 386 -21.17 -29.52 -21.25
N PHE A 387 -21.48 -30.41 -22.19
CA PHE A 387 -22.68 -30.27 -23.02
C PHE A 387 -23.93 -30.70 -22.25
N GLN A 388 -25.03 -29.95 -22.39
CA GLN A 388 -26.32 -30.31 -21.84
C GLN A 388 -27.12 -31.14 -22.86
N VAL A 389 -27.16 -32.46 -22.70
CA VAL A 389 -28.04 -33.36 -23.46
C VAL A 389 -29.23 -33.74 -22.59
N THR A 390 -30.43 -33.28 -22.97
CA THR A 390 -31.68 -33.73 -22.35
C THR A 390 -32.29 -34.83 -23.23
N THR A 391 -32.41 -36.04 -22.71
CA THR A 391 -33.25 -37.07 -23.34
C THR A 391 -34.71 -36.61 -23.23
N VAL A 392 -35.37 -36.43 -24.37
CA VAL A 392 -36.81 -36.13 -24.44
C VAL A 392 -37.61 -37.36 -24.05
#